data_AF-A0A2G9UVI1-F1
#
_entry.id   AF-A0A2G9UVI1-F1
#
_cell.length_a   1.000
_cell.length_b   1.000
_cell.length_c   1.000
_cell.angle_alpha   90.00
_cell.angle_beta   90.00
_cell.angle_gamma   90.00
#
_symmetry.space_group_name_H-M   'P 1'
#
loop_
_entity.id
_entity.type
_entity.pdbx_description
1 polymer ?
#
loop_
_entity_poly.entity_id
_entity_poly.type
_entity_poly.pdbx_seq_one_letter_code
_entity_poly.pdbx_strand_id
1 'polypeptide(L)'
;MKAHLDRQVTGVLPDDDDGHLIFKKNDILHGRWELREELGEGTFGRVVKAYDKQRDKMRAVKIVRNVHKYRDAAYLEIKVLTKLKQLDPNGTQ
;
A
#
# COMPACT_ATOMS: atom_id res chain seq x y z
N MET A 1 14.87 -17.46 -10.45
CA MET A 1 13.52 -17.49 -11.05
C MET A 1 12.45 -18.11 -10.15
N LYS A 2 12.68 -19.21 -9.41
CA LYS A 2 11.66 -19.83 -8.52
C LYS A 2 11.10 -18.93 -7.39
N ALA A 3 11.95 -18.16 -6.70
CA ALA A 3 11.54 -17.36 -5.54
C ALA A 3 10.54 -16.21 -5.82
N HIS A 4 10.41 -15.76 -7.08
CA HIS A 4 9.42 -14.75 -7.46
C HIS A 4 8.04 -15.38 -7.72
N LEU A 5 8.04 -16.64 -8.16
CA LEU A 5 6.82 -17.41 -8.40
C LEU A 5 6.18 -17.82 -7.07
N ASP A 6 6.98 -18.29 -6.10
CA ASP A 6 6.47 -18.76 -4.79
C ASP A 6 5.73 -17.66 -3.99
N ARG A 7 6.14 -16.39 -4.14
CA ARG A 7 5.51 -15.24 -3.47
C ARG A 7 4.17 -14.82 -4.07
N GLN A 8 3.93 -15.13 -5.33
CA GLN A 8 2.62 -14.91 -5.96
C GLN A 8 1.61 -16.00 -5.60
N VAL A 9 2.05 -17.19 -5.17
CA VAL A 9 1.18 -18.34 -4.92
C VAL A 9 0.49 -18.27 -3.55
N THR A 10 1.13 -17.72 -2.52
CA THR A 10 0.55 -17.67 -1.16
C THR A 10 -0.37 -16.47 -0.91
N GLY A 11 -0.27 -15.41 -1.73
CA GLY A 11 -1.07 -14.19 -1.59
C GLY A 11 -0.79 -13.36 -0.33
N VAL A 12 0.16 -13.79 0.51
CA VAL A 12 0.54 -13.13 1.76
C VAL A 12 2.04 -12.84 1.71
N LEU A 13 2.38 -11.56 1.76
CA LEU A 13 3.76 -11.09 1.91
C LEU A 13 4.07 -10.94 3.41
N PRO A 14 5.29 -11.26 3.85
CA PRO A 14 5.66 -11.18 5.27
C PRO A 14 5.94 -9.74 5.71
N ASP A 15 5.88 -9.52 7.02
CA ASP A 15 6.33 -8.29 7.67
C ASP A 15 7.78 -8.45 8.19
N ASP A 16 8.50 -7.35 8.36
CA ASP A 16 9.76 -7.28 9.13
C ASP A 16 9.50 -7.07 10.64
N ASP A 17 10.58 -7.05 11.44
CA ASP A 17 10.50 -6.90 12.90
C ASP A 17 9.87 -5.57 13.35
N ASP A 18 9.93 -4.53 12.51
CA ASP A 18 9.30 -3.23 12.74
C ASP A 18 7.84 -3.17 12.22
N GLY A 19 7.35 -4.28 11.66
CA GLY A 19 6.01 -4.44 11.11
C GLY A 19 5.84 -3.84 9.71
N HIS A 20 6.90 -3.54 8.96
CA HIS A 20 6.75 -3.15 7.56
C HIS A 20 6.59 -4.36 6.66
N LEU A 21 5.77 -4.20 5.62
CA LEU A 21 5.67 -5.19 4.56
C LEU A 21 7.01 -5.36 3.83
N ILE A 22 7.49 -6.59 3.76
CA ILE A 22 8.65 -6.97 2.94
C ILE A 22 8.16 -7.30 1.53
N PHE A 23 8.37 -6.37 0.60
CA PHE A 23 8.01 -6.54 -0.80
C PHE A 23 9.24 -6.52 -1.73
N LYS A 24 9.06 -7.04 -2.95
CA LYS A 24 9.98 -6.90 -4.08
C LYS A 24 9.27 -6.20 -5.22
N LYS A 25 10.07 -5.60 -6.11
CA LYS A 25 9.58 -5.09 -7.39
C LYS A 25 8.81 -6.20 -8.13
N ASN A 26 7.62 -5.85 -8.59
CA ASN A 26 6.61 -6.68 -9.28
C ASN A 26 5.84 -7.66 -8.38
N ASP A 27 5.99 -7.61 -7.05
CA ASP A 27 5.05 -8.31 -6.16
C ASP A 27 3.63 -7.75 -6.36
N ILE A 28 2.62 -8.63 -6.30
CA ILE A 28 1.22 -8.27 -6.52
C ILE A 28 0.44 -8.36 -5.21
N LEU A 29 -0.09 -7.23 -4.75
CA LEU A 29 -1.00 -7.17 -3.60
C LEU A 29 -2.46 -7.23 -4.05
N HIS A 30 -3.23 -8.12 -3.40
CA HIS A 30 -4.67 -8.31 -3.63
C HIS A 30 -5.05 -8.53 -5.11
N GLY A 31 -4.16 -9.13 -5.91
CA GLY A 31 -4.36 -9.35 -7.34
C GLY A 31 -4.39 -8.08 -8.21
N ARG A 32 -4.27 -6.89 -7.61
CA ARG A 32 -4.54 -5.60 -8.24
C ARG A 32 -3.32 -4.68 -8.30
N TRP A 33 -2.58 -4.59 -7.21
CA TRP A 33 -1.53 -3.59 -7.07
C TRP A 33 -0.19 -4.25 -7.34
N GLU A 34 0.41 -3.94 -8.49
CA GLU A 34 1.76 -4.39 -8.80
C GLU A 34 2.77 -3.36 -8.27
N LEU A 35 3.50 -3.74 -7.23
CA LEU A 35 4.45 -2.88 -6.51
C LEU A 35 5.69 -2.63 -7.37
N ARG A 36 6.11 -1.37 -7.53
CA ARG A 36 7.25 -1.03 -8.41
C ARG A 36 8.47 -0.54 -7.64
N GLU A 37 8.31 0.57 -6.94
CA GLU A 37 9.42 1.36 -6.39
C GLU A 37 8.97 2.04 -5.11
N GLU A 38 9.83 2.10 -4.11
CA GLU A 38 9.57 2.87 -2.90
C GLU A 38 9.70 4.37 -3.20
N LEU A 39 8.68 5.13 -2.82
CA LEU A 39 8.67 6.60 -2.91
C LEU A 39 9.11 7.26 -1.61
N GLY A 40 9.01 6.55 -0.48
CA GLY A 40 9.54 6.99 0.80
C GLY A 40 9.15 6.06 1.96
N GLU A 41 9.87 6.20 3.05
CA GLU A 41 9.66 5.49 4.31
C GLU A 41 9.56 6.47 5.47
N GLY A 42 8.77 6.14 6.49
CA GLY A 42 8.75 6.86 7.75
C GLY A 42 8.16 6.04 8.88
N THR A 43 7.97 6.69 10.03
CA THR A 43 7.47 6.07 11.27
C THR A 43 6.15 5.30 11.11
N PHE A 44 5.30 5.74 10.17
CA PHE A 44 3.98 5.14 9.95
C PHE A 44 3.99 3.97 8.95
N GLY A 45 5.04 3.83 8.14
CA GLY A 45 5.15 2.82 7.09
C GLY A 45 5.85 3.32 5.83
N ARG A 46 5.54 2.70 4.69
CA ARG A 46 6.15 3.00 3.38
C ARG A 46 5.12 3.53 2.41
N VAL A 47 5.55 4.37 1.49
CA VAL A 47 4.79 4.78 0.31
C VAL A 47 5.45 4.15 -0.90
N VAL A 48 4.70 3.42 -1.70
CA VAL A 48 5.19 2.68 -2.86
C VAL A 48 4.48 3.17 -4.11
N LYS A 49 5.25 3.41 -5.18
CA LYS A 49 4.73 3.56 -6.53
C LYS A 49 4.23 2.19 -6.98
N ALA A 50 2.93 2.08 -7.22
CA ALA A 50 2.30 0.84 -7.65
C ALA A 50 1.48 1.06 -8.92
N TYR A 51 1.42 0.05 -9.76
CA TYR A 51 0.56 0.03 -10.93
C TYR A 51 -0.80 -0.58 -10.54
N ASP A 52 -1.88 0.19 -10.71
CA ASP A 52 -3.26 -0.26 -10.49
C ASP A 52 -3.75 -1.02 -11.73
N LYS A 53 -3.69 -2.35 -11.69
CA LYS A 53 -4.10 -3.21 -12.82
C LYS A 53 -5.58 -3.06 -13.21
N GLN A 54 -6.43 -2.54 -12.32
CA GLN A 54 -7.85 -2.34 -12.62
C GLN A 54 -8.13 -1.00 -13.31
N ARG A 55 -7.25 -0.01 -13.15
CA ARG A 55 -7.45 1.35 -13.70
C ARG A 55 -6.37 1.77 -14.70
N ASP A 56 -5.43 0.87 -14.99
CA ASP A 56 -4.31 1.09 -15.89
C ASP A 56 -3.56 2.41 -15.59
N LYS A 57 -3.26 2.66 -14.31
CA LYS A 57 -2.64 3.92 -13.87
C LYS A 57 -1.67 3.70 -12.72
N MET A 58 -0.57 4.47 -12.75
CA MET A 58 0.37 4.55 -11.63
C MET A 58 -0.22 5.35 -10.47
N ARG A 59 -0.11 4.82 -9.26
CA ARG A 59 -0.58 5.45 -8.02
C ARG A 59 0.48 5.34 -6.92
N ALA A 60 0.44 6.26 -5.96
CA ALA A 60 1.13 6.10 -4.69
C ALA A 60 0.24 5.28 -3.74
N VAL A 61 0.78 4.21 -3.18
CA VAL A 61 0.09 3.34 -2.20
C VAL A 61 0.84 3.43 -0.88
N LYS A 62 0.17 3.96 0.14
CA LYS A 62 0.68 4.00 1.51
C LYS A 62 0.39 2.66 2.18
N ILE A 63 1.44 1.95 2.59
CA ILE A 63 1.40 0.68 3.30
C ILE A 63 1.76 0.97 4.77
N VAL A 64 0.75 0.89 5.63
CA VAL A 64 0.90 1.19 7.06
C VAL A 64 1.52 -0.02 7.76
N ARG A 65 2.47 0.23 8.68
CA ARG A 65 3.09 -0.84 9.49
C ARG A 65 2.03 -1.64 10.23
N ASN A 66 2.25 -2.93 10.42
CA ASN A 66 1.38 -3.84 11.16
C ASN A 66 1.52 -3.67 12.69
N VAL A 67 1.35 -2.44 13.16
CA VAL A 67 1.41 -2.06 14.59
C VAL A 67 0.12 -1.34 14.95
N HIS A 68 -0.50 -1.75 16.06
CA HIS A 68 -1.83 -1.30 16.47
C HIS A 68 -2.00 0.24 16.42
N LYS A 69 -1.12 0.99 17.09
CA LYS A 69 -1.18 2.46 17.14
C LYS A 69 -1.12 3.13 15.75
N TYR A 70 -0.39 2.55 14.81
CA TYR A 70 -0.29 3.09 13.45
C TYR A 70 -1.52 2.75 12.61
N ARG A 71 -2.14 1.58 12.82
CA ARG A 71 -3.44 1.23 12.21
C ARG A 71 -4.55 2.16 12.70
N ASP A 72 -4.60 2.47 14.00
CA ASP A 72 -5.57 3.41 14.56
C ASP A 72 -5.43 4.81 13.93
N ALA A 73 -4.20 5.30 13.82
CA ALA A 73 -3.91 6.57 13.16
C ALA A 73 -4.33 6.56 11.67
N ALA A 74 -4.08 5.44 10.96
CA ALA A 74 -4.50 5.30 9.57
C ALA A 74 -6.03 5.29 9.41
N TYR A 75 -6.77 4.69 10.35
CA TYR A 75 -8.23 4.77 10.35
C TYR A 75 -8.72 6.22 10.51
N LEU A 76 -8.06 7.03 11.34
CA LEU A 76 -8.37 8.45 11.46
C LEU A 76 -8.07 9.21 10.16
N GLU A 77 -6.93 8.96 9.53
CA GLU A 77 -6.57 9.53 8.22
C GLU A 77 -7.63 9.20 7.16
N ILE A 78 -8.07 7.94 7.07
CA ILE A 78 -9.14 7.53 6.15
C ILE A 78 -10.45 8.27 6.46
N LYS A 79 -10.82 8.43 7.73
CA LYS A 79 -12.03 9.18 8.13
C LYS A 79 -11.96 10.64 7.67
N VAL A 80 -10.82 11.31 7.88
CA VAL A 80 -10.61 12.69 7.43
C VAL A 80 -10.68 12.79 5.92
N LEU A 81 -9.95 11.95 5.17
CA LEU A 81 -9.97 11.93 3.71
C LEU A 81 -11.36 11.64 3.14
N THR A 82 -12.11 10.73 3.77
CA THR A 82 -13.49 10.42 3.38
C THR A 82 -14.40 11.63 3.58
N LYS A 83 -14.26 12.34 4.71
CA LYS A 83 -15.06 13.54 4.99
C LYS A 83 -14.72 14.67 4.02
N LEU A 84 -13.44 14.89 3.72
CA LEU A 84 -13.01 15.88 2.74
C LEU A 84 -13.60 15.57 1.35
N LYS A 85 -13.53 14.31 0.90
CA LYS A 85 -14.13 13.89 -0.37
C LYS A 85 -15.65 14.09 -0.44
N GLN A 86 -16.36 13.94 0.68
CA GLN A 86 -17.80 14.21 0.74
C GLN A 86 -18.13 15.71 0.66
N LEU A 87 -17.26 16.55 1.24
CA LEU A 87 -17.44 18.01 1.27
C LEU A 87 -16.95 18.68 -0.01
N ASP A 88 -16.06 18.04 -0.76
CA ASP A 88 -15.53 18.53 -2.03
C ASP A 88 -15.78 17.49 -3.16
N PRO A 89 -17.02 17.36 -3.66
CA PRO A 89 -17.36 16.40 -4.69
C PRO A 89 -16.73 16.73 -6.06
N ASN A 90 -16.31 17.98 -6.27
CA ASN A 90 -15.63 18.43 -7.49
C ASN A 90 -14.10 18.42 -7.35
N GLY A 91 -13.58 18.01 -6.19
CA GLY A 91 -12.16 17.91 -5.90
C GLY A 91 -11.47 17.02 -6.93
N THR A 92 -10.64 17.64 -7.77
CA THR A 92 -9.97 16.99 -8.89
C THR A 92 -8.89 16.02 -8.36
N GLN A 93 -8.89 14.76 -8.82
CA GLN A 93 -7.93 13.69 -8.49
C GLN A 93 -7.17 13.16 -9.70
#